data_AF-A0A1H7T7D1-F1
#
_entry.id   AF-A0A1H7T7D1-F1
#
_cell.length_a   1.000
_cell.length_b   1.000
_cell.length_c   1.000
_cell.angle_alpha   90.00
_cell.angle_beta   90.00
_cell.angle_gamma   90.00
#
_symmetry.space_group_name_H-M   'P 1'
#
loop_
_entity.id
_entity.type
_entity.pdbx_description
1 polymer ?
#
loop_
_entity_poly.entity_id
_entity_poly.type
_entity_poly.pdbx_seq_one_letter_code
_entity_poly.pdbx_strand_id
1 'polypeptide(L)' 'MVTNLNRTVRVYGSILVLTTGLLCGGLTVALFISASWVVETLGLAGFGIYVVTTFVCAILSFMFDLIGNAKEAFA' A
#
# COMPACT_ATOMS: atom_id res chain seq x y z
N MET A 1 -2.17 25.82 -12.40
CA MET A 1 -1.09 25.09 -11.70
C MET A 1 -1.63 24.05 -10.72
N VAL A 2 -2.60 24.40 -9.87
CA VAL A 2 -3.22 23.49 -8.88
C VAL A 2 -3.83 22.21 -9.51
N THR A 3 -4.34 22.30 -10.73
CA THR A 3 -4.93 21.16 -11.46
C THR A 3 -3.92 20.10 -11.87
N ASN A 4 -2.70 20.49 -12.25
CA ASN A 4 -1.65 19.54 -12.61
C ASN A 4 -1.06 18.85 -11.37
N LEU A 5 -0.88 19.60 -10.28
CA LEU A 5 -0.39 19.04 -9.01
C LEU A 5 -1.34 17.97 -8.47
N ASN A 6 -2.66 18.24 -8.49
CA ASN A 6 -3.67 17.27 -8.06
C ASN A 6 -3.67 16.00 -8.92
N ARG A 7 -3.45 16.13 -10.23
CA ARG A 7 -3.33 14.97 -11.13
C ARG A 7 -2.08 14.15 -10.81
N THR A 8 -0.94 14.80 -10.64
CA THR A 8 0.33 14.14 -10.28
C THR A 8 0.21 13.41 -8.94
N VAL A 9 -0.34 14.07 -7.91
CA VAL A 9 -0.53 13.46 -6.58
C VAL A 9 -1.46 12.26 -6.65
N ARG A 10 -2.55 12.34 -7.42
CA ARG A 10 -3.48 11.21 -7.62
C ARG A 10 -2.78 10.03 -8.30
N VAL A 11 -2.06 10.26 -9.38
CA VAL A 11 -1.41 9.21 -10.18
C VAL A 11 -0.29 8.54 -9.38
N TYR A 12 0.68 9.31 -8.88
CA TYR A 12 1.81 8.75 -8.13
C TYR A 12 1.40 8.26 -6.73
N GLY A 13 0.41 8.89 -6.10
CA GLY A 13 -0.17 8.39 -4.86
C GLY A 13 -0.85 7.03 -5.05
N SER A 14 -1.55 6.82 -6.17
CA SER A 14 -2.15 5.52 -6.48
C SER A 14 -1.08 4.43 -6.70
N ILE A 15 0.01 4.76 -7.40
CA ILE A 15 1.14 3.85 -7.58
C ILE A 15 1.74 3.47 -6.22
N LEU A 16 1.99 4.45 -5.35
CA LEU A 16 2.54 4.22 -4.03
C LEU A 16 1.65 3.26 -3.21
N VAL A 17 0.33 3.51 -3.19
CA VAL A 17 -0.63 2.65 -2.48
C VAL A 17 -0.63 1.23 -3.04
N LEU A 18 -0.56 1.05 -4.36
CA LEU A 18 -0.49 -0.26 -4.99
C LEU A 18 0.80 -1.01 -4.64
N THR A 19 1.95 -0.34 -4.70
CA THR A 19 3.24 -0.94 -4.33
C THR A 19 3.27 -1.31 -2.85
N THR A 20 2.81 -0.43 -1.97
CA THR A 20 2.70 -0.72 -0.53
C THR A 20 1.72 -1.86 -0.27
N GLY A 21 0.57 -1.89 -0.96
CA GLY A 21 -0.40 -2.98 -0.86
C GLY A 21 0.19 -4.33 -1.26
N LEU A 22 1.03 -4.37 -2.30
CA LEU A 22 1.74 -5.59 -2.71
C LEU A 22 2.71 -6.08 -1.62
N LEU A 23 3.50 -5.17 -1.04
CA LEU A 23 4.44 -5.50 0.04
C LEU A 23 3.69 -6.00 1.29
N CYS A 24 2.62 -5.31 1.68
CA CYS A 24 1.76 -5.73 2.78
C CYS A 24 1.12 -7.10 2.50
N GLY A 25 0.63 -7.34 1.28
CA GLY A 25 0.09 -8.64 0.86
C GLY A 25 1.14 -9.76 0.97
N GLY A 26 2.38 -9.51 0.56
CA GLY A 26 3.49 -10.45 0.72
C GLY A 26 3.78 -10.78 2.19
N LEU A 27 3.78 -9.77 3.07
CA LEU A 27 3.92 -9.98 4.51
C LEU A 27 2.74 -10.75 5.11
N THR A 28 1.52 -10.51 4.62
CA THR A 28 0.33 -11.28 5.03
C THR A 28 0.50 -12.77 4.69
N VAL A 29 0.98 -13.08 3.49
CA VAL A 29 1.28 -14.46 3.10
C VAL A 29 2.38 -15.05 3.99
N ALA A 30 3.42 -14.29 4.29
CA ALA A 30 4.50 -14.73 5.18
C ALA A 30 3.99 -15.06 6.61
N LEU A 31 2.97 -14.37 7.11
CA LEU A 31 2.35 -14.67 8.40
C LEU A 31 1.70 -16.07 8.44
N PHE A 32 1.14 -16.52 7.31
CA PHE A 32 0.58 -17.88 7.21
C PHE A 32 1.65 -18.97 7.14
N ILE A 33 2.87 -18.62 6.71
CA ILE A 33 4.02 -19.54 6.67
C ILE A 33 4.69 -19.61 8.04
N SER A 34 5.03 -18.46 8.62
CA SER A 34 5.66 -18.36 9.93
C SER A 34 5.38 -17.01 10.59
N ALA A 35 4.39 -16.98 11.48
CA ALA A 35 4.05 -15.78 12.22
C ALA A 35 5.20 -15.31 13.14
N SER A 36 5.94 -16.24 13.76
CA SER A 36 7.07 -15.90 14.63
C SER A 36 8.18 -15.18 13.87
N TRP A 37 8.55 -15.69 12.68
CA TRP A 37 9.58 -15.06 11.86
C TRP A 37 9.22 -13.62 11.45
N VAL A 38 7.96 -13.37 11.07
CA VAL A 38 7.50 -12.03 10.70
C VAL A 38 7.55 -11.07 11.89
N VAL A 39 7.10 -11.51 13.07
CA VAL A 39 7.10 -10.69 14.28
C VAL A 39 8.53 -10.44 14.78
N GLU A 40 9.44 -11.40 14.67
CA GLU A 40 10.85 -11.24 15.02
C GLU A 40 11.57 -10.29 14.04
N THR A 41 11.25 -10.38 12.74
CA THR A 41 11.86 -9.54 11.70
C THR A 41 11.41 -8.08 11.79
N LEU A 42 10.12 -7.85 12.04
CA LEU A 42 9.54 -6.50 12.11
C LEU A 42 9.64 -5.89 13.51
N GLY A 43 9.68 -6.72 14.54
CA GLY A 43 9.44 -6.32 15.93
C GLY A 43 7.98 -5.89 16.16
N LEU A 44 7.62 -5.67 17.42
CA LEU A 44 6.25 -5.29 17.81
C LEU A 44 5.80 -3.97 17.17
N ALA A 45 6.68 -2.97 17.15
CA ALA A 45 6.40 -1.66 16.56
C ALA A 45 6.22 -1.75 15.04
N GLY A 46 7.09 -2.49 14.34
CA GLY A 46 6.99 -2.69 12.90
C GLY A 46 5.73 -3.47 12.51
N PHE A 47 5.36 -4.47 13.31
CA PHE A 47 4.11 -5.20 13.13
C PHE A 47 2.88 -4.29 13.30
N GLY A 48 2.88 -3.40 14.31
CA GLY A 48 1.83 -2.40 14.48
C GLY A 48 1.67 -1.47 13.27
N ILE A 49 2.79 -0.96 12.73
CA ILE A 49 2.79 -0.13 11.52
C ILE A 49 2.25 -0.92 10.32
N TYR A 50 2.67 -2.17 10.17
CA TYR A 50 2.17 -3.05 9.10
C TYR A 50 0.65 -3.21 9.16
N VAL A 51 0.06 -3.45 10.33
CA VAL A 51 -1.39 -3.59 10.48
C VAL A 51 -2.10 -2.30 10.06
N VAL A 52 -1.66 -1.15 10.59
CA VAL A 52 -2.26 0.16 10.26
C VAL A 52 -2.15 0.46 8.77
N THR A 53 -0.97 0.23 8.18
CA THR A 53 -0.71 0.46 6.76
C THR A 53 -1.60 -0.43 5.88
N THR A 54 -1.79 -1.69 6.27
CA THR A 54 -2.66 -2.63 5.54
C THR A 54 -4.10 -2.13 5.53
N PHE A 55 -4.63 -1.65 6.66
CA PHE A 55 -5.97 -1.05 6.71
C PHE A 55 -6.09 0.21 5.86
N VAL A 56 -5.10 1.10 5.91
CA VAL A 56 -5.09 2.32 5.09
C VAL A 56 -5.09 1.97 3.59
N CYS A 57 -4.24 1.04 3.15
CA CYS A 57 -4.23 0.56 1.77
C CYS A 57 -5.56 -0.07 1.35
N ALA A 58 -6.22 -0.82 2.25
CA ALA A 58 -7.53 -1.41 1.97
C ALA A 58 -8.60 -0.32 1.78
N ILE A 59 -8.68 0.66 2.67
CA ILE A 59 -9.62 1.79 2.57
C ILE A 59 -9.39 2.56 1.27
N LEU A 60 -8.13 2.91 0.97
CA LEU A 60 -7.79 3.64 -0.25
C LEU A 60 -8.12 2.85 -1.51
N SER A 61 -8.01 1.52 -1.48
CA SER A 61 -8.39 0.64 -2.60
C SER A 61 -9.90 0.59 -2.84
N PHE A 62 -10.73 0.74 -1.80
CA PHE A 62 -12.18 0.82 -1.96
C PHE A 62 -12.66 2.22 -2.38
N MET A 63 -11.97 3.27 -1.92
CA MET A 63 -12.38 4.66 -2.18
C MET A 63 -11.92 5.19 -3.54
N PHE A 64 -10.82 4.66 -4.10
CA PHE A 64 -10.22 5.20 -5.31
C PHE A 64 -9.98 4.12 -6.37
N ASP A 65 -10.16 4.49 -7.63
CA ASP A 65 -9.71 3.67 -8.76
C ASP A 65 -8.19 3.76 -8.91
N LEU A 66 -7.48 3.02 -8.05
CA LEU A 66 -6.02 3.06 -7.98
C LEU A 66 -5.36 2.59 -9.29
N ILE A 67 -5.91 1.55 -9.93
CA ILE A 67 -5.35 0.98 -11.16
C ILE A 67 -5.59 1.93 -12.33
N GLY A 68 -6.80 2.46 -12.48
CA GLY A 68 -7.10 3.44 -13.53
C GLY A 68 -6.22 4.68 -13.43
N ASN A 69 -6.05 5.21 -12.21
CA ASN A 69 -5.18 6.35 -11.95
C ASN A 69 -3.69 6.02 -12.21
N ALA A 70 -3.20 4.86 -11.80
CA ALA A 70 -1.81 4.46 -11.99
C ALA A 70 -1.45 4.29 -13.48
N LYS A 71 -2.39 3.80 -14.30
CA LYS A 71 -2.19 3.64 -15.75
C LYS A 71 -1.92 4.96 -16.46
N GLU A 72 -2.43 6.09 -15.96
CA GLU A 72 -2.15 7.41 -16.54
C GLU A 72 -0.66 7.80 -16.47
N ALA A 73 0.15 7.16 -15.61
CA ALA A 73 1.59 7.40 -15.58
C ALA A 73 2.34 6.74 -16.75
N PHE A 74 1.74 5.73 -17.39
CA PHE A 74 2.36 4.90 -18.42
C PHE A 74 1.71 5.08 -19.80
N ALA A 75 0.79 6.04 -19.92
CA ALA A 75 0.05 6.38 -21.14
C ALA A 75 0.67 7.57 -21.88
#